data_AF-A0A4R0GN95-F1
#
_entry.id   AF-A0A4R0GN95-F1
#
_cell.length_a   1.000
_cell.length_b   1.000
_cell.length_c   1.000
_cell.angle_alpha   90.00
_cell.angle_beta   90.00
_cell.angle_gamma   90.00
#
_symmetry.space_group_name_H-M   'P 1'
#
loop_
_entity.id
_entity.type
_entity.pdbx_description
1 polymer ?
#
loop_
_entity_poly.entity_id
_entity_poly.type
_entity_poly.pdbx_seq_one_letter_code
_entity_poly.pdbx_strand_id
1 'polypeptide(L)'
;MPSIEIDDDTDRYLSFAAEIAGLSKGQIVAKLVVDARSRVRAPLPEGGDREEPKAVRVYADYAGHRTYASFVPGPGRMEITSGPLAGQVFKTPSQAARAIVSHHKPEVSPHRNGWSFFLIEESNVPLQTLRHR
;
A
#
# COMPACT_ATOMS: atom_id res chain seq x y z
N MET A 1 22.71 -18.00 -31.80
CA MET A 1 22.04 -17.19 -30.76
C MET A 1 21.49 -15.95 -31.45
N PRO A 2 20.28 -15.49 -31.10
CA PRO A 2 19.78 -14.21 -31.61
C PRO A 2 20.72 -13.08 -31.16
N SER A 3 21.04 -12.17 -32.07
CA SER A 3 21.88 -11.00 -31.82
C SER A 3 21.01 -9.74 -31.84
N ILE A 4 21.36 -8.76 -31.01
CA ILE A 4 20.74 -7.44 -31.00
C ILE A 4 21.82 -6.39 -31.22
N GLU A 5 21.49 -5.35 -31.98
CA GLU A 5 22.36 -4.17 -32.12
C GLU A 5 22.03 -3.18 -31.02
N ILE A 6 23.06 -2.66 -30.37
CA ILE A 6 22.99 -1.63 -29.32
C ILE A 6 24.10 -0.61 -29.57
N ASP A 7 23.90 0.61 -29.09
CA ASP A 7 24.93 1.64 -29.12
C ASP A 7 26.05 1.38 -28.09
N ASP A 8 27.18 2.04 -28.29
CA ASP A 8 28.39 1.87 -27.47
C ASP A 8 28.16 2.24 -25.99
N ASP A 9 27.34 3.24 -25.71
CA ASP A 9 27.05 3.67 -24.34
C ASP A 9 26.21 2.61 -23.62
N THR A 10 25.17 2.09 -24.29
CA THR A 10 24.36 0.97 -23.79
C THR A 10 25.22 -0.26 -23.51
N ASP A 11 26.17 -0.60 -24.40
CA ASP A 11 27.09 -1.73 -24.17
C ASP A 11 27.98 -1.50 -22.93
N ARG A 12 28.46 -0.28 -22.70
CA ARG A 12 29.24 0.08 -21.50
C ARG A 12 28.41 -0.04 -20.23
N TYR A 13 27.16 0.43 -20.23
CA TYR A 13 26.28 0.27 -19.07
C TYR A 13 25.97 -1.20 -18.78
N LEU A 14 25.75 -2.02 -19.80
CA LEU A 14 25.53 -3.46 -19.63
C LEU A 14 26.78 -4.17 -19.10
N SER A 15 27.97 -3.77 -19.56
CA SER A 15 29.26 -4.28 -19.04
C SER A 15 29.42 -3.98 -17.56
N PHE A 16 29.16 -2.72 -17.17
CA PHE A 16 29.27 -2.27 -15.79
C PHE A 16 28.28 -2.99 -14.86
N ALA A 17 27.01 -3.11 -15.28
CA ALA A 17 26.00 -3.82 -14.52
C ALA A 17 26.31 -5.32 -14.37
N ALA A 18 26.85 -5.93 -15.42
CA ALA A 18 27.30 -7.32 -15.43
C ALA A 18 28.43 -7.55 -14.40
N GLU A 19 29.42 -6.66 -14.37
CA GLU A 19 30.54 -6.73 -13.43
C GLU A 19 30.09 -6.62 -11.97
N ILE A 20 29.25 -5.63 -11.65
CA ILE A 20 28.72 -5.44 -10.29
C ILE A 20 27.89 -6.64 -9.82
N ALA A 21 27.07 -7.20 -10.71
CA ALA A 21 26.18 -8.29 -10.36
C ALA A 21 26.85 -9.68 -10.43
N GLY A 22 28.08 -9.78 -10.95
CA GLY A 22 28.72 -11.05 -11.26
C GLY A 22 27.97 -11.88 -12.30
N LEU A 23 27.30 -11.22 -13.25
CA LEU A 23 26.45 -11.85 -14.27
C LEU A 23 26.98 -11.55 -15.68
N SER A 24 26.55 -12.33 -16.68
CA SER A 24 26.78 -11.97 -18.08
C SER A 24 25.82 -10.86 -18.56
N LYS A 25 26.21 -10.12 -19.59
CA LYS A 25 25.35 -9.09 -20.23
C LYS A 25 23.98 -9.66 -20.63
N GLY A 26 23.95 -10.87 -21.18
CA GLY A 26 22.70 -11.55 -21.56
C GLY A 26 21.78 -11.82 -20.36
N GLN A 27 22.34 -12.17 -19.19
CA GLN A 27 21.57 -12.34 -17.95
C GLN A 27 21.05 -11.01 -17.40
N ILE A 28 21.81 -9.92 -17.54
CA ILE A 28 21.34 -8.57 -17.19
C ILE A 28 20.14 -8.20 -18.06
N VAL A 29 20.24 -8.40 -19.38
CA VAL A 29 19.13 -8.14 -20.31
C VAL A 29 17.91 -9.01 -19.96
N ALA A 30 18.11 -10.30 -19.69
CA ALA A 30 17.02 -11.19 -19.29
C ALA A 30 16.33 -10.71 -18.00
N LYS A 31 17.10 -10.28 -17.00
CA LYS A 31 16.57 -9.73 -15.74
C LYS A 31 15.79 -8.44 -15.99
N LEU A 32 16.33 -7.52 -16.80
CA LEU A 32 15.64 -6.28 -17.18
C LEU A 32 14.31 -6.56 -17.90
N VAL A 33 14.27 -7.55 -18.78
CA VAL A 33 13.03 -7.95 -19.48
C VAL A 33 12.00 -8.53 -18.51
N VAL A 34 12.43 -9.34 -17.54
CA VAL A 34 11.54 -9.88 -16.49
C VAL A 34 10.99 -8.74 -15.62
N ASP A 35 11.83 -7.79 -15.21
CA ASP A 35 11.42 -6.65 -14.41
C ASP A 35 10.45 -5.75 -15.19
N ALA A 36 10.76 -5.45 -16.45
CA ALA A 36 9.89 -4.67 -17.34
C ALA A 36 8.54 -5.34 -17.56
N ARG A 37 8.52 -6.66 -17.81
CA ARG A 37 7.27 -7.44 -17.92
C ARG A 37 6.45 -7.44 -16.64
N SER A 38 7.11 -7.49 -15.49
CA SER A 38 6.45 -7.43 -14.19
C SER A 38 5.80 -6.07 -13.95
N ARG A 39 6.44 -4.99 -14.42
CA ARG A 39 5.89 -3.63 -14.39
C ARG A 39 4.72 -3.46 -15.36
N VAL A 40 4.81 -4.01 -16.57
CA VAL A 40 3.74 -3.92 -17.60
C VAL A 40 2.53 -4.79 -17.27
N ARG A 41 2.72 -5.91 -16.54
CA ARG A 41 1.63 -6.83 -16.16
C ARG A 41 0.93 -6.45 -14.86
N ALA A 42 1.49 -5.51 -14.09
CA ALA A 42 0.74 -4.88 -13.02
C ALA A 42 -0.39 -4.03 -13.64
N PRO A 43 -1.66 -4.16 -13.21
CA PRO A 43 -2.68 -3.24 -13.66
C PRO A 43 -2.25 -1.83 -13.28
N LEU A 44 -2.28 -0.92 -14.25
CA LEU A 44 -2.01 0.51 -14.05
C LEU A 44 -2.83 1.01 -12.85
N PRO A 45 -2.19 1.47 -11.76
CA PRO A 45 -2.86 2.41 -10.88
C PRO A 45 -2.95 3.72 -11.65
N GLU A 46 -4.18 4.17 -11.91
CA GLU A 46 -4.40 5.54 -12.35
C GLU A 46 -3.83 6.50 -11.29
N GLY A 47 -2.78 7.23 -11.63
CA GLY A 47 -2.37 8.42 -10.89
C GLY A 47 -0.94 8.43 -10.37
N GLY A 48 -0.04 9.03 -11.16
CA GLY A 48 1.01 9.95 -10.71
C GLY A 48 2.11 9.44 -9.79
N ASP A 49 3.35 9.59 -10.25
CA ASP A 49 4.62 9.42 -9.53
C ASP A 49 4.70 10.15 -8.18
N ARG A 50 4.12 9.54 -7.16
CA ARG A 50 4.54 9.58 -5.77
C ARG A 50 4.51 8.13 -5.34
N GLU A 51 5.54 7.62 -4.66
CA GLU A 51 5.41 6.36 -3.93
C GLU A 51 4.14 6.46 -3.08
N GLU A 52 3.03 5.87 -3.53
CA GLU A 52 1.81 5.91 -2.77
C GLU A 52 2.11 5.14 -1.49
N PRO A 53 1.99 5.80 -0.33
CA PRO A 53 2.32 5.18 0.94
C PRO A 53 1.56 3.86 1.08
N LYS A 54 2.31 2.78 1.27
CA LYS A 54 1.78 1.42 1.29
C LYS A 54 0.55 1.34 2.20
N ALA A 55 -0.57 0.91 1.64
CA ALA A 55 -1.80 0.73 2.39
C ALA A 55 -1.61 -0.33 3.48
N VAL A 56 -2.01 0.01 4.71
CA VAL A 56 -1.93 -0.81 5.91
C VAL A 56 -3.31 -1.35 6.22
N ARG A 57 -3.44 -2.68 6.32
CA ARG A 57 -4.70 -3.30 6.73
C ARG A 57 -4.88 -3.13 8.23
N VAL A 58 -6.05 -2.65 8.61
CA VAL A 58 -6.44 -2.43 10.00
C VAL A 58 -7.82 -3.01 10.26
N TYR A 59 -8.13 -3.21 11.53
CA TYR A 59 -9.46 -3.60 11.96
C TYR A 59 -9.84 -2.91 13.27
N ALA A 60 -11.13 -2.86 13.56
CA ALA A 60 -11.66 -2.44 14.84
C ALA A 60 -12.75 -3.39 15.30
N ASP A 61 -12.73 -3.73 16.59
CA ASP A 61 -13.79 -4.47 17.25
C ASP A 61 -14.65 -3.49 18.05
N TYR A 62 -15.90 -3.30 17.66
CA TYR A 62 -16.82 -2.38 18.32
C TYR A 62 -18.21 -2.97 18.46
N ALA A 63 -18.77 -2.92 19.67
CA ALA A 63 -20.10 -3.45 19.98
C ALA A 63 -20.32 -4.93 19.54
N GLY A 64 -19.25 -5.75 19.55
CA GLY A 64 -19.31 -7.15 19.10
C GLY A 64 -19.14 -7.34 17.60
N HIS A 65 -18.92 -6.26 16.84
CA HIS A 65 -18.70 -6.31 15.40
C HIS A 65 -17.25 -5.99 15.06
N ARG A 66 -16.64 -6.85 14.25
CA ARG A 66 -15.33 -6.60 13.65
C ARG A 66 -15.49 -5.91 12.31
N THR A 67 -14.83 -4.78 12.15
CA THR A 67 -14.80 -4.01 10.91
C THR A 67 -13.36 -3.85 10.44
N TYR A 68 -13.06 -4.41 9.26
CA TYR A 68 -11.81 -4.23 8.54
C TYR A 68 -11.81 -2.95 7.71
N ALA A 69 -10.64 -2.33 7.60
CA ALA A 69 -10.39 -1.15 6.79
C ALA A 69 -8.94 -1.15 6.25
N SER A 70 -8.72 -0.35 5.20
CA SER A 70 -7.42 -0.06 4.63
C SER A 70 -7.03 1.38 4.97
N PHE A 71 -5.85 1.58 5.54
CA PHE A 71 -5.32 2.89 5.88
C PHE A 71 -4.13 3.23 4.99
N VAL A 72 -4.15 4.38 4.34
CA VAL A 72 -3.04 4.89 3.54
C VAL A 72 -2.33 5.99 4.36
N PRO A 73 -1.09 5.75 4.86
CA PRO A 73 -0.26 6.79 5.50
C PRO A 73 -0.08 7.99 4.57
N GLY A 74 0.39 9.16 5.00
CA GLY A 74 0.48 10.34 4.10
C GLY A 74 -0.79 11.19 4.13
N PRO A 75 -1.72 11.14 3.13
CA PRO A 75 -2.97 11.91 3.19
C PRO A 75 -3.91 11.48 4.33
N GLY A 76 -3.63 10.36 5.02
CA GLY A 76 -4.41 9.88 6.15
C GLY A 76 -5.77 9.28 5.75
N ARG A 77 -5.87 8.80 4.50
CA ARG A 77 -7.10 8.24 3.94
C ARG A 77 -7.37 6.86 4.55
N MET A 78 -8.64 6.61 4.86
CA MET A 78 -9.09 5.30 5.36
C MET A 78 -10.30 4.82 4.55
N GLU A 79 -10.31 3.57 4.16
CA GLU A 79 -11.41 2.94 3.44
C GLU A 79 -11.91 1.72 4.22
N ILE A 80 -13.20 1.67 4.53
CA ILE A 80 -13.79 0.50 5.20
C ILE A 80 -14.00 -0.59 4.15
N THR A 81 -13.47 -1.79 4.41
CA THR A 81 -13.47 -2.90 3.44
C THR A 81 -14.42 -4.03 3.83
N SER A 82 -15.10 -3.94 4.97
CA SER A 82 -16.04 -4.96 5.43
C SER A 82 -17.15 -4.39 6.30
N GLY A 83 -18.22 -5.17 6.47
CA GLY A 83 -19.37 -4.79 7.27
C GLY A 83 -20.27 -3.77 6.58
N PRO A 84 -21.22 -3.17 7.33
CA PRO A 84 -22.27 -2.31 6.77
C PRO A 84 -21.78 -1.02 6.09
N LEU A 85 -20.55 -0.60 6.41
CA LEU A 85 -19.93 0.61 5.88
C LEU A 85 -18.89 0.30 4.79
N ALA A 86 -18.85 -0.93 4.27
CA ALA A 86 -17.90 -1.33 3.23
C ALA A 86 -18.01 -0.42 1.99
N GLY A 87 -16.85 -0.06 1.43
CA GLY A 87 -16.73 0.87 0.30
C GLY A 87 -16.75 2.35 0.70
N GLN A 88 -17.01 2.69 1.97
CA GLN A 88 -16.96 4.08 2.41
C GLN A 88 -15.52 4.54 2.65
N VAL A 89 -15.21 5.72 2.13
CA VAL A 89 -13.89 6.35 2.20
C VAL A 89 -13.95 7.58 3.11
N PHE A 90 -12.99 7.68 4.01
CA PHE A 90 -12.85 8.75 4.99
C PHE A 90 -11.50 9.43 4.86
N LYS A 91 -11.47 10.73 5.19
CA LYS A 91 -10.25 11.54 5.12
C LYS A 91 -9.31 11.35 6.31
N THR A 92 -9.80 10.75 7.40
CA THR A 92 -9.01 10.49 8.62
C THR A 92 -9.50 9.23 9.32
N PRO A 93 -8.64 8.55 10.10
CA PRO A 93 -9.06 7.43 10.95
C PRO A 93 -10.19 7.82 11.93
N SER A 94 -10.16 9.03 12.48
CA SER A 94 -11.17 9.48 13.45
C SER A 94 -12.55 9.66 12.81
N GLN A 95 -12.63 10.06 11.54
CA GLN A 95 -13.90 10.10 10.81
C GLN A 95 -14.47 8.71 10.60
N ALA A 96 -13.65 7.74 10.19
CA ALA A 96 -14.07 6.36 10.03
C ALA A 96 -14.56 5.75 11.36
N ALA A 97 -13.84 5.98 12.47
CA ALA A 97 -14.23 5.52 13.80
C ALA A 97 -15.58 6.13 14.24
N ARG A 98 -15.79 7.43 13.99
CA ARG A 98 -17.08 8.09 14.26
C ARG A 98 -18.21 7.45 13.46
N ALA A 99 -18.00 7.16 12.18
CA ALA A 99 -19.01 6.52 11.33
C ALA A 99 -19.37 5.12 11.85
N ILE A 100 -18.38 4.31 12.25
CA ILE A 100 -18.60 2.99 12.85
C ILE A 100 -19.42 3.10 14.14
N VAL A 101 -19.06 4.03 15.03
CA VAL A 101 -19.81 4.21 16.29
C VAL A 101 -21.22 4.71 16.03
N SER A 102 -21.42 5.73 15.19
CA SER A 102 -22.74 6.25 14.85
C SER A 102 -23.64 5.17 14.25
N HIS A 103 -23.07 4.24 13.48
CA HIS A 103 -23.83 3.15 12.88
C HIS A 103 -24.27 2.11 13.90
N HIS A 104 -23.36 1.63 14.75
CA HIS A 104 -23.66 0.53 15.68
C HIS A 104 -24.32 0.99 16.98
N LYS A 105 -24.05 2.21 17.45
CA LYS A 105 -24.61 2.79 18.67
C LYS A 105 -24.90 4.28 18.48
N PRO A 106 -26.00 4.65 17.79
CA PRO A 106 -26.35 6.05 17.56
C PRO A 106 -26.67 6.82 18.85
N GLU A 107 -27.08 6.10 19.90
CA GLU A 107 -27.42 6.64 21.23
C GLU A 107 -26.21 7.23 21.99
N VAL A 108 -24.97 6.90 21.60
CA VAL A 108 -23.77 7.34 22.30
C VAL A 108 -22.98 8.35 21.48
N SER A 109 -22.21 9.21 22.16
CA SER A 109 -21.33 10.14 21.47
C SER A 109 -20.35 9.38 20.55
N PRO A 110 -20.31 9.72 19.24
CA PRO A 110 -19.45 9.04 18.28
C PRO A 110 -17.98 9.51 18.38
N HIS A 111 -17.66 10.44 19.29
CA HIS A 111 -16.34 11.03 19.41
C HIS A 111 -15.30 9.96 19.83
N ARG A 112 -14.62 9.40 18.83
CA ARG A 112 -13.53 8.45 19.01
C ARG A 112 -12.24 8.95 18.39
N ASN A 113 -11.13 8.62 19.05
CA ASN A 113 -9.80 8.77 18.50
C ASN A 113 -9.54 7.59 17.56
N GLY A 114 -9.58 7.83 16.24
CA GLY A 114 -9.37 6.77 15.26
C GLY A 114 -8.00 6.10 15.35
N TRP A 115 -6.99 6.81 15.86
CA TRP A 115 -5.62 6.27 15.96
C TRP A 115 -5.49 5.16 16.99
N SER A 116 -6.27 5.21 18.08
CA SER A 116 -6.31 4.14 19.09
C SER A 116 -7.50 3.20 18.91
N PHE A 117 -8.45 3.54 18.04
CA PHE A 117 -9.63 2.72 17.75
C PHE A 117 -9.33 1.55 16.82
N PHE A 118 -8.43 1.75 15.86
CA PHE A 118 -8.01 0.74 14.91
C PHE A 118 -6.72 0.05 15.34
N LEU A 119 -6.66 -1.27 15.10
CA LEU A 119 -5.49 -2.13 15.27
C LEU A 119 -4.96 -2.54 13.90
N ILE A 120 -3.63 -2.62 13.76
CA ILE A 120 -2.98 -3.14 12.54
C ILE A 120 -3.19 -4.66 12.51
N GLU A 121 -3.68 -5.19 11.38
CA GLU A 121 -4.02 -6.61 11.26
C GLU A 121 -2.81 -7.53 11.48
N GLU A 122 -1.66 -7.17 10.89
CA GLU A 122 -0.46 -8.02 10.92
C GLU A 122 0.18 -8.11 12.31
N SER A 123 0.20 -7.01 13.06
CA SER A 123 0.97 -6.88 14.31
C SER A 123 0.10 -6.75 15.55
N ASN A 124 -1.21 -6.57 15.36
CA ASN A 124 -2.19 -6.39 16.42
C ASN A 124 -1.91 -5.22 17.38
N VAL A 125 -1.17 -4.21 16.92
CA VAL A 125 -0.87 -3.00 17.67
C VAL A 125 -1.74 -1.83 17.21
N PRO A 126 -1.95 -0.80 18.05
CA PRO A 126 -2.71 0.38 17.64
C PRO A 126 -2.14 1.08 16.41
N LEU A 127 -3.02 1.56 15.54
CA LEU A 127 -2.65 2.34 14.35
C LEU A 127 -1.81 3.58 14.70
N GLN A 128 -1.99 4.14 15.90
CA GLN A 128 -1.20 5.24 16.44
C GLN A 128 0.32 5.03 16.35
N THR A 129 0.79 3.78 16.38
CA THR A 129 2.22 3.45 16.24
C THR A 129 2.83 3.94 14.93
N LEU A 130 2.03 4.14 13.88
CA LEU A 130 2.48 4.67 12.58
C LEU A 130 2.58 6.20 12.54
N ARG A 131 2.16 6.91 13.58
CA ARG A 131 2.16 8.39 13.60
C ARG A 131 3.55 9.00 13.86
N HIS A 132 4.48 8.20 14.39
CA HIS A 132 5.79 8.65 14.86
C HIS A 132 6.97 8.14 14.02
N ARG A 133 6.70 7.53 12.87
CA ARG A 133 7.71 7.16 11.87
C ARG A 133 7.59 8.10 10.68
#